data_AF-A0A261QQF4-F1
#
_entry.id   AF-A0A261QQF4-F1
#
_cell.length_a   1.000
_cell.length_b   1.000
_cell.length_c   1.000
_cell.angle_alpha   90.00
_cell.angle_beta   90.00
_cell.angle_gamma   90.00
#
_symmetry.space_group_name_H-M   'P 1'
#
loop_
_entity.id
_entity.type
_entity.pdbx_description
1 polymer ?
#
loop_
_entity_poly.entity_id
_entity_poly.type
_entity_poly.pdbx_seq_one_letter_code
_entity_poly.pdbx_strand_id
1 'polypeptide(L)' 'MPRLMLSDDQYERISPFLPGKASEPGRTAADNRLFVEAVLWWVMTSISRTCVFR' A
#
# COMPACT_ATOMS: atom_id res chain seq x y z
N MET A 1 -12.14 13.66 4.49
CA MET A 1 -10.96 12.78 4.68
C MET A 1 -11.34 11.40 4.17
N PRO A 2 -10.71 10.87 3.11
CA PRO A 2 -11.00 9.51 2.63
C PRO A 2 -10.68 8.50 3.74
N ARG A 3 -11.51 7.46 3.89
CA ARG A 3 -11.23 6.34 4.80
C ARG A 3 -10.14 5.50 4.16
N LEU A 4 -8.90 5.74 4.57
CA LEU A 4 -7.76 4.99 4.10
C LEU A 4 -7.72 3.66 4.86
N MET A 5 -7.51 2.56 4.15
CA MET A 5 -7.52 1.23 4.76
C MET A 5 -6.22 0.95 5.53
N LEU A 6 -5.19 1.76 5.30
CA LEU A 6 -3.91 1.73 5.99
C LEU A 6 -3.84 2.89 7.00
N SER A 7 -3.59 2.57 8.27
CA SER A 7 -3.31 3.56 9.31
C SER A 7 -1.89 4.12 9.18
N ASP A 8 -1.67 5.38 9.53
CA ASP A 8 -0.35 6.02 9.43
C ASP A 8 0.73 5.32 10.28
N ASP A 9 0.37 4.81 11.47
CA ASP A 9 1.28 4.01 12.32
C ASP A 9 1.73 2.71 11.62
N GLN A 10 0.82 2.10 10.83
CA GLN A 10 1.13 0.89 10.07
C GLN A 10 2.01 1.22 8.86
N TYR A 11 1.73 2.34 8.19
CA TYR A 11 2.55 2.82 7.09
C TYR A 11 3.97 3.14 7.54
N GLU A 12 4.16 3.80 8.68
CA GLU A 12 5.47 4.16 9.21
C GLU A 12 6.35 2.92 9.48
N ARG A 13 5.74 1.80 9.87
CA ARG A 13 6.45 0.52 10.04
C ARG A 13 6.85 -0.13 8.71
N ILE A 14 6.10 0.09 7.62
CA ILE A 14 6.31 -0.53 6.31
C ILE A 14 7.20 0.34 5.40
N SER A 15 7.08 1.65 5.52
CA SER A 15 7.88 2.68 4.83
C SER A 15 9.39 2.37 4.81
N PRO A 16 10.04 1.94 5.90
CA PRO A 16 11.46 1.57 5.90
C PRO A 16 11.80 0.29 5.11
N PHE A 17 10.83 -0.46 4.60
CA PHE A 17 11.08 -1.65 3.78
C PHE A 17 10.77 -1.43 2.30
N LEU A 18 10.17 -0.30 1.94
CA LEU A 18 9.82 0.00 0.55
C LEU A 18 11.05 0.49 -0.24
N PRO A 19 11.25 0.01 -1.49
CA PRO A 19 12.23 0.58 -2.40
C PRO A 19 11.77 1.97 -2.88
N GLY A 20 12.73 2.86 -3.20
CA GLY A 20 12.41 4.21 -3.71
C GLY A 20 12.02 5.23 -2.64
N LYS A 21 12.53 5.07 -1.41
CA LYS A 21 12.42 6.08 -0.34
C LYS A 21 13.05 7.41 -0.76
N ALA A 22 12.59 8.49 -0.16
CA ALA A 22 13.16 9.83 -0.39
C ALA A 22 14.67 9.94 -0.06
N SER A 23 15.19 9.09 0.83
CA SER A 23 16.63 9.05 1.16
C SER A 23 17.48 8.20 0.23
N GLU A 24 16.90 7.37 -0.63
CA GLU A 24 17.67 6.52 -1.54
C GLU A 24 17.94 7.25 -2.87
N PRO A 25 19.19 7.24 -3.37
CA PRO A 25 19.51 7.86 -4.65
C PRO A 25 18.81 7.10 -5.79
N GLY A 26 17.80 7.74 -6.40
CA GLY A 26 17.02 7.14 -7.49
C GLY A 26 15.71 7.88 -7.76
N ARG A 27 14.80 7.26 -8.53
CA ARG A 27 13.44 7.76 -8.71
C ARG A 27 12.69 7.62 -7.38
N THR A 28 12.53 8.74 -6.67
CA THR A 28 11.59 8.83 -5.56
C THR A 28 10.20 8.54 -6.10
N ALA A 29 9.55 7.50 -5.58
CA ALA A 29 8.16 7.28 -5.86
C ALA A 29 7.37 8.46 -5.27
N ALA A 30 6.63 9.19 -6.11
CA ALA A 30 5.94 10.42 -5.71
C ALA A 30 5.07 10.19 -4.46
N ASP A 31 4.38 9.04 -4.41
CA ASP A 31 3.50 8.68 -3.30
C ASP A 31 3.47 7.15 -3.05
N ASN A 32 4.47 6.62 -2.34
CA ASN A 32 4.52 5.21 -1.92
C ASN A 32 3.28 4.78 -1.14
N ARG A 33 2.66 5.71 -0.42
CA ARG A 33 1.44 5.49 0.37
C ARG A 33 0.25 5.14 -0.51
N LEU A 34 0.06 5.88 -1.61
CA LEU A 34 -1.02 5.61 -2.58
C LEU A 34 -0.82 4.28 -3.30
N PHE A 35 0.43 3.91 -3.58
CA PHE A 35 0.73 2.61 -4.18
C PHE A 35 0.34 1.45 -3.26
N VAL A 36 0.77 1.48 -2.00
CA VAL A 36 0.44 0.44 -1.01
C VAL A 36 -1.07 0.36 -0.78
N GLU A 37 -1.75 1.50 -0.75
CA GLU A 37 -3.19 1.56 -0.60
C GLU A 37 -3.94 0.97 -1.81
N ALA A 38 -3.50 1.25 -3.03
CA ALA A 38 -4.05 0.65 -4.24
C ALA A 38 -3.86 -0.87 -4.27
N VAL A 39 -2.68 -1.36 -3.85
CA VAL A 39 -2.40 -2.80 -3.73
C VAL A 39 -3.30 -3.44 -2.67
N LEU A 40 -3.45 -2.80 -1.51
CA LEU A 40 -4.31 -3.31 -0.43
C LEU A 40 -5.75 -3.43 -0.92
N TRP A 41 -6.29 -2.39 -1.56
CA TRP A 41 -7.63 -2.40 -2.16
C TRP A 41 -7.82 -3.54 -3.17
N TRP A 42 -6.81 -3.79 -4.00
CA TRP A 42 -6.84 -4.86 -4.98
C TRP A 42 -6.84 -6.25 -4.33
N VAL A 43 -5.99 -6.47 -3.32
CA VAL A 43 -5.93 -7.74 -2.57
C VAL A 43 -7.24 -8.03 -1.83
N MET A 44 -7.86 -7.02 -1.20
CA MET A 44 -9.16 -7.23 -0.55
C MET A 44 -10.25 -7.57 -1.57
N THR A 45 -10.26 -6.89 -2.71
CA THR A 45 -11.24 -7.16 -3.77
C THR A 45 -11.03 -8.53 -4.42
N SER A 46 -9.79 -9.00 -4.51
CA SER A 46 -9.47 -10.30 -5.10
C SER A 46 -9.84 -11.45 -4.16
N ILE A 47 -9.58 -11.32 -2.85
CA ILE A 47 -9.90 -12.36 -1.86
C ILE A 47 -11.41 -12.62 -1.77
N SER A 48 -12.23 -11.57 -1.87
CA SER A 48 -13.70 -11.69 -1.86
C SER A 48 -14.24 -12.40 -3.11
N ARG A 49 -13.54 -12.32 -4.25
CA ARG A 49 -13.96 -13.01 -5.48
C ARG A 49 -13.55 -14.48 -5.52
N THR A 50 -12.44 -14.84 -4.88
CA THR A 50 -11.98 -16.24 -4.87
C THR A 50 -12.80 -17.11 -3.89
N CYS A 51 -13.35 -16.53 -2.81
CA CYS A 51 -14.17 -17.27 -1.84
C CYS A 51 -15.61 -17.58 -2.31
N VAL A 52 -16.10 -16.99 -3.41
CA VAL A 52 -17.45 -17.28 -3.97
C VAL A 52 -17.41 -18.45 -4.99
N PHE A 53 -16.21 -18.92 -5.36
CA PHE A 53 -16.02 -20.00 -6.32
C PHE A 53 -15.64 -21.35 -5.67
N ARG A 54 -15.87 -21.51 -4.36
CA ARG A 54 -15.73 -22.77 -3.63
C ARG A 54 -17.03 -23.15 -2.95
#